data_AF-A0A1C6RIM8-F1
#
_entry.id   AF-A0A1C6RIM8-F1
#
_cell.length_a   1.000
_cell.length_b   1.000
_cell.length_c   1.000
_cell.angle_alpha   90.00
_cell.angle_beta   90.00
_cell.angle_gamma   90.00
#
_symmetry.space_group_name_H-M   'P 1'
#
loop_
_entity.id
_entity.type
_entity.pdbx_description
1 polymer ?
#
loop_
_entity_poly.entity_id
_entity_poly.type
_entity_poly.pdbx_seq_one_letter_code
_entity_poly.pdbx_strand_id
1 'polypeptide(L)'
;MAIHHGRRTTGAALLAVLVAAVAALLPASPALALPTGSGWSASWSYYQPTAYQYSGTLPGVRLTGYATDNSGTSTTVGSIEDTADDGRCARVMLYAYGVGYVADRTTCGNGSFLTYATGSYSQGLLVIVYRMVQGTSTHDKGHHLYIPGSAADPQLRTVGTGASWSYYTPTAFQYTVTRPGVRLVGYGAHQSFDERSSVNTVQKTVDTVGCATAKVTGGTAVSGGTCVNGGSRSFTRFDHTGNLEASACYQPVPGTQRCLPLNVPEPW
;
A
#
# COMPACT_ATOMS: atom_id res chain seq x y z
N MET A 1 71.47 -50.75 -44.83
CA MET A 1 71.27 -50.46 -43.40
C MET A 1 70.13 -49.45 -43.30
N ALA A 2 69.07 -49.79 -42.55
CA ALA A 2 67.88 -48.99 -42.17
C ALA A 2 66.95 -48.46 -43.30
N ILE A 3 65.75 -49.04 -43.55
CA ILE A 3 64.44 -48.87 -42.84
C ILE A 3 63.80 -47.51 -43.22
N HIS A 4 62.86 -47.42 -44.18
CA HIS A 4 61.41 -47.75 -44.22
C HIS A 4 60.48 -46.52 -44.10
N HIS A 5 59.46 -46.51 -44.98
CA HIS A 5 58.10 -45.96 -44.85
C HIS A 5 57.94 -44.45 -44.60
N GLY A 6 57.14 -43.68 -45.33
CA GLY A 6 55.96 -44.01 -46.13
C GLY A 6 54.79 -43.14 -45.63
N ARG A 7 54.13 -42.39 -46.53
CA ARG A 7 52.68 -42.10 -46.45
C ARG A 7 52.17 -41.39 -47.71
N ARG A 8 51.33 -42.14 -48.45
CA ARG A 8 50.24 -41.61 -49.28
C ARG A 8 49.15 -41.08 -48.34
N THR A 9 48.41 -40.04 -48.74
CA THR A 9 47.03 -40.12 -49.29
C THR A 9 46.33 -38.75 -49.28
N THR A 10 45.96 -38.32 -50.49
CA THR A 10 44.65 -37.78 -50.92
C THR A 10 43.85 -36.89 -49.97
N GLY A 11 43.64 -35.64 -50.41
CA GLY A 11 42.62 -34.73 -49.89
C GLY A 11 41.31 -34.75 -50.68
N ALA A 12 40.41 -33.85 -50.23
CA ALA A 12 39.07 -33.51 -50.71
C ALA A 12 37.96 -34.53 -50.35
N ALA A 13 36.76 -34.16 -49.92
CA ALA A 13 36.06 -32.87 -49.91
C ALA A 13 35.07 -32.78 -48.74
N LEU A 14 34.87 -31.56 -48.23
CA LEU A 14 33.81 -31.20 -47.27
C LEU A 14 32.43 -31.27 -47.93
N LEU A 15 31.50 -31.97 -47.31
CA LEU A 15 30.05 -31.83 -47.51
C LEU A 15 29.44 -31.47 -46.15
N ALA A 16 29.34 -30.15 -45.89
CA ALA A 16 28.61 -29.63 -44.75
C ALA A 16 27.11 -29.58 -45.12
N VAL A 17 26.34 -30.49 -44.56
CA VAL A 17 24.87 -30.49 -44.65
C VAL A 17 24.34 -29.33 -43.81
N LEU A 18 23.74 -28.33 -44.48
CA LEU A 18 22.90 -27.32 -43.84
C LEU A 18 21.63 -28.01 -43.32
N VAL A 19 21.51 -28.18 -42.01
CA VAL A 19 20.21 -28.35 -41.36
C VAL A 19 19.71 -26.95 -41.04
N ALA A 20 18.76 -26.46 -41.85
CA ALA A 20 18.02 -25.24 -41.57
C ALA A 20 17.24 -25.44 -40.26
N ALA A 21 17.76 -24.88 -39.17
CA ALA A 21 17.01 -24.71 -37.95
C ALA A 21 15.94 -23.65 -38.21
N VAL A 22 14.75 -24.07 -38.64
CA VAL A 22 13.53 -23.27 -38.51
C VAL A 22 13.16 -23.31 -37.03
N ALA A 23 13.93 -22.58 -36.21
CA ALA A 23 13.46 -22.18 -34.90
C ALA A 23 12.29 -21.25 -35.18
N ALA A 24 11.09 -21.80 -35.07
CA ALA A 24 9.85 -21.03 -35.07
C ALA A 24 10.05 -19.86 -34.10
N LEU A 25 10.09 -18.65 -34.66
CA LEU A 25 9.90 -17.40 -33.94
C LEU A 25 8.47 -17.44 -33.39
N LEU A 26 8.26 -18.19 -32.32
CA LEU A 26 7.08 -18.00 -31.49
C LEU A 26 7.21 -16.59 -30.93
N PRO A 27 6.26 -15.67 -31.20
CA PRO A 27 6.26 -14.40 -30.50
C PRO A 27 6.23 -14.73 -29.01
N ALA A 28 7.29 -14.36 -28.29
CA ALA A 28 7.29 -14.41 -26.85
C ALA A 28 6.06 -13.62 -26.41
N SER A 29 5.08 -14.29 -25.84
CA SER A 29 3.94 -13.61 -25.25
C SER A 29 4.50 -12.60 -24.26
N PRO A 30 4.03 -11.34 -24.27
CA PRO A 30 4.56 -10.34 -23.36
C PRO A 30 4.42 -10.89 -21.94
N ALA A 31 5.55 -11.03 -21.23
CA ALA A 31 5.51 -11.31 -19.82
C ALA A 31 4.77 -10.14 -19.17
N LEU A 32 3.56 -10.38 -18.67
CA LEU A 32 2.84 -9.40 -17.86
C LEU A 32 3.69 -9.20 -16.60
N ALA A 33 4.48 -8.12 -16.59
CA ALA A 33 5.22 -7.73 -15.40
C ALA A 33 4.21 -7.41 -14.31
N LEU A 34 4.30 -8.11 -13.18
CA LEU A 34 3.46 -7.79 -12.02
C LEU A 34 3.76 -6.35 -11.59
N PRO A 35 2.71 -5.53 -11.36
CA PRO A 35 2.90 -4.20 -10.81
C PRO A 35 3.73 -4.22 -9.53
N THR A 36 4.67 -3.28 -9.42
CA THR A 36 5.60 -3.21 -8.28
C THR A 36 5.14 -2.18 -7.25
N GLY A 37 4.92 -2.65 -6.03
CA GLY A 37 4.65 -1.83 -4.86
C GLY A 37 5.91 -1.40 -4.10
N SER A 38 7.12 -1.77 -4.53
CA SER A 38 8.35 -1.37 -3.83
C SER A 38 8.38 0.13 -3.53
N GLY A 39 8.60 0.50 -2.27
CA GLY A 39 8.62 1.91 -1.84
C GLY A 39 7.23 2.54 -1.61
N TRP A 40 6.15 1.79 -1.76
CA TRP A 40 4.80 2.25 -1.45
C TRP A 40 4.47 2.00 0.03
N SER A 41 4.04 3.05 0.72
CA SER A 41 3.51 2.93 2.07
C SER A 41 2.57 4.09 2.40
N ALA A 42 1.67 3.88 3.34
CA ALA A 42 0.95 4.96 3.97
C ALA A 42 0.67 4.62 5.44
N SER A 43 0.63 5.63 6.28
CA SER A 43 0.25 5.47 7.68
C SER A 43 -0.42 6.71 8.23
N TRP A 44 -1.25 6.51 9.24
CA TRP A 44 -1.68 7.58 10.14
C TRP A 44 -1.90 7.02 11.53
N SER A 45 -1.70 7.84 12.56
CA SER A 45 -2.02 7.47 13.93
C SER A 45 -2.15 8.68 14.85
N TYR A 46 -3.02 8.56 15.85
CA TYR A 46 -3.03 9.44 17.01
C TYR A 46 -1.83 9.12 17.89
N TYR A 47 -0.95 10.10 18.07
CA TYR A 47 0.18 10.03 19.01
C TYR A 47 -0.09 10.84 20.27
N GLN A 48 -1.11 11.71 20.26
CA GLN A 48 -1.67 12.42 21.41
C GLN A 48 -3.20 12.47 21.29
N PRO A 49 -3.96 12.68 22.37
CA PRO A 49 -5.41 12.78 22.30
C PRO A 49 -5.96 13.92 21.42
N THR A 50 -5.13 14.90 21.10
CA THR A 50 -5.50 16.06 20.28
C THR A 50 -4.60 16.21 19.06
N ALA A 51 -3.84 15.17 18.70
CA ALA A 51 -2.95 15.23 17.55
C ALA A 51 -2.73 13.86 16.90
N TYR A 52 -2.74 13.85 15.58
CA TYR A 52 -2.35 12.69 14.78
C TYR A 52 -1.32 13.07 13.74
N GLN A 53 -0.55 12.09 13.31
CA GLN A 53 0.42 12.21 12.23
C GLN A 53 0.01 11.31 11.09
N TYR A 54 0.47 11.62 9.90
CA TYR A 54 0.34 10.75 8.74
C TYR A 54 1.55 10.86 7.81
N SER A 55 1.77 9.83 7.03
CA SER A 55 2.84 9.75 6.07
C SER A 55 2.42 8.92 4.86
N GLY A 56 3.12 9.12 3.76
CA GLY A 56 2.95 8.35 2.54
C GLY A 56 4.24 8.33 1.74
N THR A 57 4.51 7.23 1.04
CA THR A 57 5.66 7.11 0.15
C THR A 57 5.27 6.45 -1.16
N LEU A 58 5.90 6.91 -2.24
CA LEU A 58 6.02 6.22 -3.52
C LEU A 58 7.50 6.23 -3.91
N PRO A 59 7.95 5.44 -4.89
CA PRO A 59 9.27 5.64 -5.50
C PRO A 59 9.47 7.10 -5.93
N GLY A 60 10.42 7.80 -5.31
CA GLY A 60 10.71 9.22 -5.59
C GLY A 60 9.80 10.22 -4.88
N VAL A 61 8.87 9.81 -4.01
CA VAL A 61 7.94 10.72 -3.33
C VAL A 61 7.88 10.43 -1.83
N ARG A 62 7.98 11.49 -1.02
CA ARG A 62 7.80 11.42 0.44
C ARG A 62 6.81 12.47 0.94
N LEU A 63 5.78 12.02 1.64
CA LEU A 63 4.81 12.85 2.35
C LEU A 63 4.99 12.70 3.86
N THR A 64 5.00 13.82 4.58
CA THR A 64 4.85 13.87 6.04
C THR A 64 3.78 14.89 6.40
N GLY A 65 2.94 14.59 7.38
CA GLY A 65 1.94 15.52 7.88
C GLY A 65 1.57 15.31 9.35
N TYR A 66 1.11 16.38 9.96
CA TYR A 66 0.71 16.46 11.36
C TYR A 66 -0.57 17.28 11.44
N ALA A 67 -1.52 16.80 12.23
CA ALA A 67 -2.76 17.50 12.48
C ALA A 67 -2.99 17.68 13.97
N THR A 68 -3.60 18.81 14.30
CA THR A 68 -4.31 18.96 15.57
C THR A 68 -5.75 18.49 15.38
N ASP A 69 -6.35 17.91 16.42
CA ASP A 69 -7.78 17.57 16.48
C ASP A 69 -8.34 18.03 17.83
N ASN A 70 -9.14 19.08 17.79
CA ASN A 70 -9.85 19.62 18.93
C ASN A 70 -11.32 19.22 18.87
N SER A 71 -11.66 18.15 19.59
CA SER A 71 -13.03 17.66 19.72
C SER A 71 -13.73 17.37 18.40
N GLY A 72 -13.00 16.84 17.41
CA GLY A 72 -13.53 16.51 16.09
C GLY A 72 -13.29 17.57 15.04
N THR A 73 -12.69 18.71 15.40
CA THR A 73 -12.26 19.73 14.44
C THR A 73 -10.76 19.68 14.29
N SER A 74 -10.29 19.34 13.10
CA SER A 74 -8.89 19.20 12.77
C SER A 74 -8.36 20.35 11.92
N THR A 75 -7.07 20.63 12.04
CA THR A 75 -6.27 21.38 11.06
C THR A 75 -4.99 20.60 10.83
N THR A 76 -4.44 20.64 9.60
CA THR A 76 -3.22 19.91 9.28
C THR A 76 -2.15 20.79 8.65
N VAL A 77 -0.90 20.43 8.92
CA VAL A 77 0.32 20.97 8.31
C VAL A 77 1.17 19.81 7.83
N GLY A 78 2.00 20.02 6.81
CA GLY A 78 2.91 18.99 6.36
C GLY A 78 3.76 19.40 5.18
N SER A 79 4.47 18.44 4.61
CA SER A 79 5.33 18.61 3.45
C SER A 79 5.21 17.45 2.47
N ILE A 80 5.38 17.77 1.19
CA ILE A 80 5.57 16.83 0.10
C ILE A 80 6.95 17.09 -0.50
N GLU A 81 7.70 16.02 -0.75
CA GLU A 81 9.08 16.07 -1.24
C GLU A 81 9.25 15.11 -2.41
N ASP A 82 9.95 15.60 -3.43
CA ASP A 82 10.48 14.79 -4.52
C ASP A 82 11.89 14.32 -4.14
N THR A 83 12.06 13.01 -3.98
CA THR A 83 13.26 12.42 -3.40
C THR A 83 14.15 11.73 -4.45
N ALA A 84 13.86 11.89 -5.73
CA ALA A 84 14.59 11.23 -6.80
C ALA A 84 14.87 12.18 -7.97
N ASP A 85 15.91 11.88 -8.75
CA ASP A 85 16.18 12.55 -10.02
C ASP A 85 15.72 11.63 -11.17
N ASP A 86 14.40 11.47 -11.32
CA ASP A 86 13.77 10.54 -12.26
C ASP A 86 12.87 11.23 -13.31
N GLY A 87 12.97 12.56 -13.41
CA GLY A 87 12.13 13.38 -14.29
C GLY A 87 10.66 13.38 -13.88
N ARG A 88 10.35 13.04 -12.63
CA ARG A 88 9.00 13.09 -12.06
C ARG A 88 8.89 14.24 -11.06
N CYS A 89 7.67 14.41 -10.55
CA CYS A 89 7.36 15.36 -9.50
C CYS A 89 6.54 14.68 -8.41
N ALA A 90 6.70 15.14 -7.17
CA ALA A 90 5.89 14.73 -6.05
C ALA A 90 4.66 15.64 -5.91
N ARG A 91 3.46 15.05 -5.82
CA ARG A 91 2.22 15.80 -5.59
C ARG A 91 1.43 15.23 -4.43
N VAL A 92 0.88 16.13 -3.61
CA VAL A 92 -0.13 15.80 -2.59
C VAL A 92 -1.39 16.60 -2.85
N MET A 93 -2.54 15.93 -2.73
CA MET A 93 -3.86 16.54 -2.73
C MET A 93 -4.59 16.11 -1.46
N LEU A 94 -5.05 17.09 -0.68
CA LEU A 94 -5.81 16.87 0.54
C LEU A 94 -7.25 17.29 0.31
N TYR A 95 -8.18 16.37 0.48
CA TYR A 95 -9.61 16.61 0.36
C TYR A 95 -10.31 16.37 1.69
N ALA A 96 -11.03 17.37 2.19
CA ALA A 96 -11.87 17.25 3.37
C ALA A 96 -13.35 17.23 2.94
N TYR A 97 -14.08 16.20 3.35
CA TYR A 97 -15.50 16.07 3.02
C TYR A 97 -16.29 17.27 3.57
N GLY A 98 -17.19 17.82 2.76
CA GLY A 98 -17.92 19.05 3.07
C GLY A 98 -17.14 20.37 2.92
N VAL A 99 -15.82 20.34 2.68
CA VAL A 99 -14.98 21.54 2.48
C VAL A 99 -14.41 21.60 1.06
N GLY A 100 -13.98 20.46 0.51
CA GLY A 100 -13.30 20.37 -0.79
C GLY A 100 -11.80 20.15 -0.65
N TYR A 101 -11.04 20.53 -1.68
CA TYR A 101 -9.58 20.48 -1.64
C TYR A 101 -9.03 21.55 -0.68
N VAL A 102 -8.38 21.11 0.39
CA VAL A 102 -7.79 21.96 1.42
C VAL A 102 -6.28 22.16 1.26
N ALA A 103 -5.64 21.31 0.45
CA ALA A 103 -4.28 21.53 -0.05
C ALA A 103 -4.08 20.81 -1.39
N ASP A 104 -3.28 21.43 -2.28
CA ASP A 104 -2.78 20.84 -3.52
C ASP A 104 -1.38 21.40 -3.76
N ARG A 105 -0.36 20.56 -3.69
CA ARG A 105 1.04 20.97 -3.84
C ARG A 105 1.76 19.99 -4.74
N THR A 106 2.53 20.53 -5.67
CA THR A 106 3.40 19.76 -6.57
C THR A 106 4.79 20.36 -6.55
N THR A 107 5.80 19.53 -6.32
CA THR A 107 7.21 19.93 -6.33
C THR A 107 7.99 18.98 -7.23
N CYS A 108 8.98 19.52 -7.95
CA CYS A 108 9.77 18.77 -8.92
C CYS A 108 11.25 19.03 -8.67
N GLY A 109 12.07 17.99 -8.79
CA GLY A 109 13.51 18.04 -8.60
C GLY A 109 13.91 17.39 -7.28
N ASN A 110 14.96 16.59 -7.35
CA ASN A 110 15.48 15.81 -6.23
C ASN A 110 15.82 16.70 -5.02
N GLY A 111 15.26 16.34 -3.87
CA GLY A 111 15.39 17.07 -2.60
C GLY A 111 14.52 18.32 -2.51
N SER A 112 13.72 18.66 -3.54
CA SER A 112 12.78 19.76 -3.45
C SER A 112 11.58 19.37 -2.61
N PHE A 113 11.12 20.28 -1.76
CA PHE A 113 9.94 20.08 -0.93
C PHE A 113 9.06 21.32 -0.91
N LEU A 114 7.76 21.11 -0.75
CA LEU A 114 6.78 22.16 -0.48
C LEU A 114 6.02 21.84 0.79
N THR A 115 5.78 22.87 1.59
CA THR A 115 4.94 22.78 2.78
C THR A 115 3.49 23.18 2.46
N TYR A 116 2.57 22.71 3.29
CA TYR A 116 1.18 23.12 3.27
C TYR A 116 0.65 23.29 4.70
N ALA A 117 -0.43 24.08 4.80
CA ALA A 117 -1.27 24.21 5.98
C ALA A 117 -2.72 24.33 5.50
N THR A 118 -3.66 23.76 6.25
CA THR A 118 -5.09 23.77 5.89
C THR A 118 -5.90 24.67 6.83
N GLY A 119 -7.10 25.04 6.38
CA GLY A 119 -8.16 25.47 7.29
C GLY A 119 -8.69 24.32 8.15
N SER A 120 -9.73 24.60 8.94
CA SER A 120 -10.38 23.61 9.81
C SER A 120 -11.35 22.70 9.05
N TYR A 121 -11.42 21.43 9.44
CA TYR A 121 -12.36 20.43 8.90
C TYR A 121 -12.77 19.42 9.99
N SER A 122 -13.92 18.76 9.82
CA SER A 122 -14.46 17.84 10.85
C SER A 122 -14.91 16.46 10.34
N GLN A 123 -15.09 16.29 9.03
CA GLN A 123 -15.67 15.08 8.44
C GLN A 123 -14.63 14.03 8.01
N GLY A 124 -13.36 14.24 8.39
CA GLY A 124 -12.22 13.41 7.99
C GLY A 124 -11.44 13.99 6.81
N LEU A 125 -10.33 13.33 6.49
CA LEU A 125 -9.35 13.76 5.49
C LEU A 125 -9.03 12.62 4.54
N LEU A 126 -9.18 12.86 3.24
CA LEU A 126 -8.64 12.01 2.19
C LEU A 126 -7.30 12.62 1.74
N VAL A 127 -6.24 11.87 1.96
CA VAL A 127 -4.86 12.20 1.57
C VAL A 127 -4.55 11.43 0.30
N ILE A 128 -4.25 12.14 -0.79
CA ILE A 128 -3.90 11.53 -2.08
C ILE A 128 -2.47 11.92 -2.41
N VAL A 129 -1.64 10.93 -2.70
CA VAL A 129 -0.22 11.10 -3.06
C VAL A 129 -0.03 10.61 -4.48
N TYR A 130 0.63 11.42 -5.30
CA TYR A 130 0.95 11.09 -6.68
C TYR A 130 2.41 11.30 -6.99
N ARG A 131 2.91 10.46 -7.90
CA ARG A 131 4.10 10.74 -8.71
C ARG A 131 3.64 11.20 -10.09
N MET A 132 3.97 12.43 -10.44
CA MET A 132 3.54 13.10 -11.66
C MET A 132 4.62 13.04 -12.74
N VAL A 133 4.23 12.96 -14.00
CA VAL A 133 5.12 13.26 -15.14
C VAL A 133 5.35 14.78 -15.17
N GLN A 134 6.61 15.21 -15.13
CA GLN A 134 6.97 16.63 -15.12
C GLN A 134 6.36 17.39 -16.30
N GLY A 135 5.81 18.58 -16.02
CA GLY A 135 5.19 19.44 -17.04
C GLY A 135 3.80 18.99 -17.51
N THR A 136 3.19 17.97 -16.88
CA THR A 136 1.87 17.46 -17.25
C THR A 136 0.94 17.32 -16.03
N SER A 137 -0.33 16.98 -16.27
CA SER A 137 -1.29 16.55 -15.25
C SER A 137 -1.36 15.03 -15.08
N THR A 138 -0.49 14.27 -15.75
CA THR A 138 -0.51 12.81 -15.73
C THR A 138 0.30 12.29 -14.54
N HIS A 139 -0.25 11.34 -13.81
CA HIS A 139 0.48 10.58 -12.79
C HIS A 139 0.71 9.16 -13.28
N ASP A 140 1.84 8.58 -12.90
CA ASP A 140 2.14 7.17 -13.21
C ASP A 140 2.10 6.27 -11.98
N LYS A 141 2.14 6.86 -10.77
CA LYS A 141 1.94 6.16 -9.50
C LYS A 141 1.08 7.01 -8.58
N GLY A 142 0.28 6.36 -7.76
CA GLY A 142 -0.51 7.06 -6.77
C GLY A 142 -1.09 6.15 -5.72
N HIS A 143 -1.36 6.69 -4.54
CA HIS A 143 -2.20 6.01 -3.57
C HIS A 143 -3.00 7.04 -2.78
N HIS A 144 -3.95 6.55 -2.00
CA HIS A 144 -4.68 7.39 -1.06
C HIS A 144 -4.74 6.75 0.32
N LEU A 145 -5.05 7.59 1.29
CA LEU A 145 -5.17 7.28 2.70
C LEU A 145 -6.39 8.05 3.20
N TYR A 146 -7.28 7.38 3.93
CA TYR A 146 -8.42 8.04 4.57
C TYR A 146 -8.24 8.07 6.09
N ILE A 147 -8.35 9.27 6.67
CA ILE A 147 -8.33 9.53 8.10
C ILE A 147 -9.76 9.92 8.51
N PRO A 148 -10.50 9.07 9.25
CA PRO A 148 -11.87 9.38 9.63
C PRO A 148 -11.96 10.59 10.57
N GLY A 149 -13.06 11.35 10.48
CA GLY A 149 -13.34 12.44 11.41
C GLY A 149 -13.68 11.91 12.81
N SER A 150 -13.17 12.56 13.86
CA SER A 150 -13.38 12.13 15.25
C SER A 150 -14.58 12.78 15.95
N ALA A 151 -15.34 13.65 15.26
CA ALA A 151 -16.48 14.36 15.86
C ALA A 151 -17.59 13.40 16.32
N ALA A 152 -17.93 12.40 15.51
CA ALA A 152 -18.95 11.39 15.83
C ALA A 152 -18.39 10.11 16.48
N ASP A 153 -17.06 9.97 16.51
CA ASP A 153 -16.35 8.86 17.18
C ASP A 153 -15.14 9.39 17.97
N PRO A 154 -15.36 9.95 19.18
CA PRO A 154 -14.29 10.45 20.04
C PRO A 154 -13.25 9.40 20.41
N GLN A 155 -13.60 8.10 20.35
CA GLN A 155 -12.66 7.03 20.68
C GLN A 155 -11.51 6.95 19.67
N LEU A 156 -11.68 7.46 18.45
CA LEU A 156 -10.60 7.57 17.47
C LEU A 156 -9.41 8.37 17.99
N ARG A 157 -9.64 9.34 18.88
CA ARG A 157 -8.59 10.16 19.50
C ARG A 157 -7.76 9.41 20.56
N THR A 158 -8.01 8.12 20.77
CA THR A 158 -7.19 7.33 21.69
C THR A 158 -5.80 7.14 21.09
N VAL A 159 -4.76 7.42 21.87
CA VAL A 159 -3.36 7.23 21.45
C VAL A 159 -3.14 5.80 20.96
N GLY A 160 -2.48 5.67 19.80
CA GLY A 160 -2.24 4.39 19.13
C GLY A 160 -3.35 3.98 18.16
N THR A 161 -4.49 4.66 18.13
CA THR A 161 -5.49 4.47 17.06
C THR A 161 -4.90 4.93 15.73
N GLY A 162 -5.03 4.11 14.70
CA GLY A 162 -4.48 4.41 13.39
C GLY A 162 -4.53 3.23 12.43
N ALA A 163 -4.04 3.45 11.22
CA ALA A 163 -3.87 2.39 10.24
C ALA A 163 -2.60 2.62 9.42
N SER A 164 -1.99 1.53 8.98
CA SER A 164 -0.80 1.56 8.15
C SER A 164 -0.74 0.39 7.18
N TRP A 165 -0.09 0.59 6.06
CA TRP A 165 0.32 -0.46 5.15
C TRP A 165 1.65 -0.11 4.50
N SER A 166 2.38 -1.14 4.08
CA SER A 166 3.64 -0.99 3.35
C SER A 166 3.91 -2.20 2.49
N TYR A 167 4.39 -1.97 1.28
CA TYR A 167 5.01 -2.99 0.46
C TYR A 167 6.50 -3.11 0.84
N TYR A 168 6.89 -4.28 1.33
CA TYR A 168 8.27 -4.56 1.73
C TYR A 168 9.04 -5.36 0.66
N THR A 169 8.33 -5.90 -0.33
CA THR A 169 8.90 -6.36 -1.60
C THR A 169 8.03 -5.79 -2.76
N PRO A 170 8.41 -6.01 -4.04
CA PRO A 170 7.57 -5.59 -5.16
C PRO A 170 6.12 -6.08 -5.09
N THR A 171 5.88 -7.25 -4.49
CA THR A 171 4.55 -7.88 -4.47
C THR A 171 4.02 -8.13 -3.07
N ALA A 172 4.87 -8.21 -2.05
CA ALA A 172 4.47 -8.53 -0.70
C ALA A 172 4.25 -7.28 0.15
N PHE A 173 3.15 -7.29 0.89
CA PHE A 173 2.69 -6.18 1.70
C PHE A 173 2.28 -6.64 3.09
N GLN A 174 2.35 -5.71 4.03
CA GLN A 174 1.84 -5.86 5.38
C GLN A 174 0.96 -4.66 5.71
N TYR A 175 0.05 -4.85 6.64
CA TYR A 175 -0.81 -3.79 7.10
C TYR A 175 -1.27 -4.00 8.55
N THR A 176 -1.68 -2.91 9.20
CA THR A 176 -2.21 -2.92 10.56
C THR A 176 -3.34 -1.91 10.67
N VAL A 177 -4.39 -2.28 11.40
CA VAL A 177 -5.48 -1.38 11.81
C VAL A 177 -5.64 -1.50 13.31
N THR A 178 -5.52 -0.38 14.02
CA THR A 178 -5.64 -0.32 15.47
C THR A 178 -6.71 0.67 15.85
N ARG A 179 -7.65 0.25 16.68
CA ARG A 179 -8.59 1.14 17.37
C ARG A 179 -8.87 0.61 18.78
N PRO A 180 -9.49 1.39 19.67
CA PRO A 180 -9.80 0.91 21.01
C PRO A 180 -10.62 -0.39 20.96
N GLY A 181 -10.11 -1.42 21.65
CA GLY A 181 -10.74 -2.74 21.74
C GLY A 181 -10.36 -3.76 20.67
N VAL A 182 -9.72 -3.36 19.56
CA VAL A 182 -9.33 -4.30 18.50
C VAL A 182 -8.05 -3.89 17.78
N ARG A 183 -7.25 -4.89 17.45
CA ARG A 183 -6.12 -4.77 16.52
C ARG A 183 -6.23 -5.83 15.43
N LEU A 184 -6.07 -5.40 14.18
CA LEU A 184 -5.92 -6.26 13.02
C LEU A 184 -4.50 -6.12 12.50
N VAL A 185 -3.82 -7.24 12.28
CA VAL A 185 -2.55 -7.31 11.54
C VAL A 185 -2.77 -8.25 10.37
N GLY A 186 -2.28 -7.85 9.20
CA GLY A 186 -2.36 -8.68 8.00
C GLY A 186 -1.09 -8.61 7.17
N TYR A 187 -0.86 -9.70 6.43
CA TYR A 187 0.20 -9.86 5.45
C TYR A 187 -0.40 -10.41 4.17
N GLY A 188 0.22 -10.12 3.04
CA GLY A 188 -0.27 -10.60 1.76
C GLY A 188 0.74 -10.46 0.64
N ALA A 189 0.40 -11.00 -0.51
CA ALA A 189 1.19 -10.86 -1.73
C ALA A 189 0.27 -10.64 -2.94
N HIS A 190 0.78 -9.90 -3.91
CA HIS A 190 0.27 -9.86 -5.28
C HIS A 190 0.84 -11.06 -6.04
N GLN A 191 -0.05 -11.89 -6.58
CA GLN A 191 0.24 -13.14 -7.28
C GLN A 191 0.02 -12.97 -8.80
N SER A 192 0.40 -13.99 -9.57
CA SER A 192 0.06 -14.07 -11.00
C SER A 192 -1.45 -13.95 -11.21
N PHE A 193 -1.88 -13.49 -12.40
CA PHE A 193 -3.29 -13.29 -12.76
C PHE A 193 -4.02 -12.19 -11.97
N ASP A 194 -3.27 -11.24 -11.40
CA ASP A 194 -3.84 -10.11 -10.63
C ASP A 194 -4.63 -10.56 -9.38
N GLU A 195 -4.24 -11.70 -8.83
CA GLU A 195 -4.79 -12.22 -7.57
C GLU A 195 -3.97 -11.72 -6.37
N ARG A 196 -4.64 -11.55 -5.24
CA ARG A 196 -4.03 -11.12 -3.99
C ARG A 196 -4.38 -12.07 -2.85
N SER A 197 -3.39 -12.33 -1.99
CA SER A 197 -3.62 -13.05 -0.73
C SER A 197 -3.67 -12.14 0.47
N SER A 198 -4.40 -12.57 1.49
CA SER A 198 -4.38 -11.97 2.82
C SER A 198 -4.34 -13.04 3.90
N VAL A 199 -3.39 -12.91 4.82
CA VAL A 199 -3.24 -13.72 6.03
C VAL A 199 -3.37 -12.78 7.21
N ASN A 200 -4.44 -12.95 7.98
CA ASN A 200 -4.91 -11.93 8.89
C ASN A 200 -5.04 -12.48 10.30
N THR A 201 -4.77 -11.65 11.31
CA THR A 201 -5.03 -11.95 12.71
C THR A 201 -5.74 -10.75 13.34
N VAL A 202 -6.92 -11.00 13.89
CA VAL A 202 -7.65 -10.04 14.71
C VAL A 202 -7.47 -10.38 16.19
N GLN A 203 -7.20 -9.37 17.00
CA GLN A 203 -7.00 -9.50 18.44
C GLN A 203 -7.94 -8.55 19.17
N LYS A 204 -8.57 -9.03 20.24
CA LYS A 204 -9.26 -8.19 21.21
C LYS A 204 -8.23 -7.60 22.19
N THR A 205 -8.19 -6.28 22.30
CA THR A 205 -7.14 -5.57 23.06
C THR A 205 -7.61 -4.98 24.39
N VAL A 206 -8.84 -5.26 24.79
CA VAL A 206 -9.44 -4.78 26.06
C VAL A 206 -10.06 -5.93 26.83
N ASP A 207 -10.22 -5.75 28.14
CA ASP A 207 -10.79 -6.75 29.04
C ASP A 207 -12.30 -6.59 29.27
N THR A 208 -12.92 -5.57 28.67
CA THR A 208 -14.36 -5.32 28.78
C THR A 208 -15.17 -6.31 27.93
N VAL A 209 -16.40 -6.62 28.38
CA VAL A 209 -17.32 -7.49 27.65
C VAL A 209 -17.59 -6.92 26.27
N GLY A 210 -17.46 -7.76 25.24
CA GLY A 210 -17.57 -7.35 23.85
C GLY A 210 -16.74 -8.25 22.92
N CYS A 211 -16.89 -8.01 21.62
CA CYS A 211 -16.24 -8.79 20.57
C CYS A 211 -15.43 -7.91 19.63
N ALA A 212 -14.23 -8.39 19.30
CA ALA A 212 -13.39 -7.85 18.24
C ALA A 212 -13.63 -8.64 16.96
N THR A 213 -13.87 -7.95 15.85
CA THR A 213 -14.06 -8.56 14.53
C THR A 213 -13.23 -7.82 13.49
N ALA A 214 -12.88 -8.51 12.42
CA ALA A 214 -12.22 -7.92 11.27
C ALA A 214 -12.73 -8.53 9.98
N LYS A 215 -12.70 -7.73 8.91
CA LYS A 215 -13.07 -8.14 7.56
C LYS A 215 -12.06 -7.58 6.58
N VAL A 216 -11.67 -8.38 5.59
CA VAL A 216 -10.83 -7.99 4.46
C VAL A 216 -11.59 -8.34 3.19
N THR A 217 -11.62 -7.42 2.22
CA THR A 217 -12.28 -7.64 0.93
C THR A 217 -11.46 -7.07 -0.22
N GLY A 218 -11.49 -7.76 -1.35
CA GLY A 218 -11.00 -7.31 -2.65
C GLY A 218 -11.67 -8.19 -3.69
N GLY A 219 -12.87 -7.81 -4.13
CA GLY A 219 -13.81 -8.71 -4.80
C GLY A 219 -14.49 -9.71 -3.86
N THR A 220 -13.71 -10.64 -3.29
CA THR A 220 -14.18 -11.64 -2.31
C THR A 220 -13.87 -11.21 -0.88
N ALA A 221 -14.76 -11.56 0.07
CA ALA A 221 -14.62 -11.20 1.48
C ALA A 221 -14.15 -12.38 2.34
N VAL A 222 -13.37 -12.07 3.38
CA VAL A 222 -13.02 -12.98 4.47
C VAL A 222 -13.10 -12.22 5.80
N SER A 223 -13.51 -12.91 6.87
CA SER A 223 -13.65 -12.31 8.19
C SER A 223 -13.28 -13.27 9.32
N GLY A 224 -12.90 -12.71 10.45
CA GLY A 224 -12.68 -13.43 11.70
C GLY A 224 -13.02 -12.56 12.90
N GLY A 225 -13.12 -13.18 14.08
CA GLY A 225 -13.42 -12.46 15.30
C GLY A 225 -13.21 -13.29 16.55
N THR A 226 -13.19 -12.61 17.70
CA THR A 226 -13.05 -13.20 19.02
C THR A 226 -13.70 -12.30 20.07
N CYS A 227 -14.36 -12.91 21.05
CA CYS A 227 -14.93 -12.21 22.21
C CYS A 227 -14.13 -12.47 23.49
N VAL A 228 -13.11 -13.34 23.42
CA VAL A 228 -12.25 -13.72 24.54
C VAL A 228 -11.27 -12.59 24.82
N ASN A 229 -11.17 -12.16 26.08
CA ASN A 229 -10.21 -11.13 26.52
C ASN A 229 -8.78 -11.56 26.20
N GLY A 230 -8.01 -10.67 25.56
CA GLY A 230 -6.67 -10.99 25.04
C GLY A 230 -6.65 -12.05 23.93
N GLY A 231 -7.79 -12.61 23.55
CA GLY A 231 -7.90 -13.62 22.51
C GLY A 231 -7.63 -13.07 21.12
N SER A 232 -7.20 -13.95 20.24
CA SER A 232 -6.97 -13.67 18.82
C SER A 232 -7.60 -14.74 17.92
N ARG A 233 -7.85 -14.37 16.66
CA ARG A 233 -8.35 -15.28 15.63
C ARG A 233 -7.66 -15.00 14.31
N SER A 234 -7.14 -16.03 13.67
CA SER A 234 -6.58 -15.93 12.33
C SER A 234 -7.60 -16.35 11.27
N PHE A 235 -7.53 -15.70 10.11
CA PHE A 235 -8.37 -15.97 8.95
C PHE A 235 -7.62 -15.55 7.68
N THR A 236 -7.81 -16.29 6.59
CA THR A 236 -7.00 -16.12 5.38
C THR A 236 -7.83 -16.27 4.11
N ARG A 237 -7.36 -15.66 3.03
CA ARG A 237 -7.93 -15.80 1.69
C ARG A 237 -6.86 -15.56 0.62
N PHE A 238 -6.98 -16.18 -0.54
CA PHE A 238 -5.92 -16.22 -1.57
C PHE A 238 -6.36 -15.79 -2.97
N ASP A 239 -7.63 -15.44 -3.13
CA ASP A 239 -8.31 -15.10 -4.39
C ASP A 239 -8.99 -13.71 -4.29
N HIS A 240 -8.32 -12.75 -3.65
CA HIS A 240 -8.75 -11.35 -3.72
C HIS A 240 -8.31 -10.74 -5.06
N THR A 241 -8.97 -9.66 -5.47
CA THR A 241 -8.66 -8.87 -6.65
C THR A 241 -8.63 -7.38 -6.31
N GLY A 242 -7.87 -6.59 -7.08
CA GLY A 242 -7.84 -5.14 -6.95
C GLY A 242 -7.30 -4.63 -5.61
N ASN A 243 -7.79 -3.46 -5.19
CA ASN A 243 -7.48 -2.91 -3.87
C ASN A 243 -8.06 -3.78 -2.75
N LEU A 244 -7.32 -3.93 -1.64
CA LEU A 244 -7.86 -4.56 -0.44
C LEU A 244 -8.44 -3.50 0.49
N GLU A 245 -9.66 -3.72 0.94
CA GLU A 245 -10.30 -2.97 2.01
C GLU A 245 -10.32 -3.83 3.27
N ALA A 246 -9.48 -3.46 4.24
CA ALA A 246 -9.45 -4.07 5.56
C ALA A 246 -10.25 -3.21 6.55
N SER A 247 -10.92 -3.85 7.49
CA SER A 247 -11.64 -3.16 8.56
C SER A 247 -11.47 -3.92 9.88
N ALA A 248 -11.24 -3.18 10.96
CA ALA A 248 -11.17 -3.71 12.32
C ALA A 248 -12.27 -3.07 13.16
N CYS A 249 -13.10 -3.89 13.80
CA CYS A 249 -14.27 -3.46 14.55
C CYS A 249 -14.24 -3.97 15.99
N TYR A 250 -14.75 -3.16 16.91
CA TYR A 250 -15.03 -3.60 18.28
C TYR A 250 -16.46 -3.21 18.66
N GLN A 251 -17.16 -4.17 19.25
CA GLN A 251 -18.54 -4.05 19.72
C GLN A 251 -18.55 -4.35 21.24
N PRO A 252 -18.59 -3.34 22.11
CA PRO A 252 -18.78 -3.54 23.55
C PRO A 252 -20.21 -3.99 23.86
N VAL A 253 -20.40 -4.63 25.02
CA VAL A 253 -21.74 -4.99 25.54
C VAL A 253 -21.94 -4.31 26.91
N PRO A 254 -22.91 -3.38 27.03
CA PRO A 254 -23.72 -2.78 25.96
C PRO A 254 -22.90 -1.80 25.09
N GLY A 255 -23.39 -1.49 23.88
CA GLY A 255 -22.84 -0.41 23.05
C GLY A 255 -23.04 -0.59 21.55
N THR A 256 -22.33 0.20 20.74
CA THR A 256 -22.40 0.18 19.27
C THR A 256 -21.09 -0.27 18.67
N GLN A 257 -21.15 -1.09 17.62
CA GLN A 257 -19.98 -1.50 16.85
C GLN A 257 -19.39 -0.29 16.15
N ARG A 258 -18.08 -0.13 16.33
CA ARG A 258 -17.30 0.90 15.65
C ARG A 258 -16.18 0.23 14.90
N CYS A 259 -15.94 0.67 13.68
CA CYS A 259 -14.99 0.08 12.76
C CYS A 259 -14.01 1.14 12.26
N LEU A 260 -12.77 0.73 12.04
CA LEU A 260 -11.76 1.55 11.38
C LEU A 260 -11.39 0.88 10.04
N PRO A 261 -11.57 1.57 8.89
CA PRO A 261 -11.20 1.04 7.60
C PRO A 261 -9.73 1.35 7.23
N LEU A 262 -9.20 0.57 6.31
CA LEU A 262 -7.91 0.77 5.66
C LEU A 262 -7.99 0.28 4.21
N ASN A 263 -7.48 1.08 3.27
CA ASN A 263 -7.29 0.67 1.89
C ASN A 263 -5.81 0.31 1.68
N VAL A 264 -5.54 -0.89 1.16
CA VAL A 264 -4.22 -1.31 0.68
C VAL A 264 -4.28 -1.32 -0.85
N PRO A 265 -3.67 -0.33 -1.52
CA PRO A 265 -3.78 -0.21 -2.96
C PRO A 265 -3.13 -1.39 -3.67
N GLU A 266 -3.66 -1.74 -4.83
CA GLU A 266 -2.91 -2.47 -5.85
C GLU A 266 -1.93 -1.48 -6.50
N PRO A 267 -0.63 -1.80 -6.63
CA PRO A 267 0.32 -0.96 -7.36
C PRO A 267 0.04 -0.97 -8.86
N TRP A 268 0.49 0.06 -9.58
CA TRP A 268 0.53 0.12 -11.05
C TRP A 268 1.82 0.78 -11.54
#